data_AF-A0A4U9IPK8-F1
#
_entry.id   AF-A0A4U9IPK8-F1
#
_cell.length_a   1.000
_cell.length_b   1.000
_cell.length_c   1.000
_cell.angle_alpha   90.00
_cell.angle_beta   90.00
_cell.angle_gamma   90.00
#
_symmetry.space_group_name_H-M   'P 1'
#
loop_
_entity.id
_entity.type
_entity.pdbx_description
1 polymer ?
#
loop_
_entity_poly.entity_id
_entity_poly.type
_entity_poly.pdbx_seq_one_letter_code
_entity_poly.pdbx_strand_id
1 'polypeptide(L)'
;MQLVVYPLNTLSWQVGYDKIFPEADAYKNGALVTPYAYKTSSDPYFAKPYFTSTPMTGAGNAFSTQLTWSYSDKWTLGSRYSFLDVKPAKDAKSINQSEYLLFARYNFGNELKGLSISDYFGIQTSPLYEREFIQNRVQLAYDF
;
A
#
# COMPACT_ATOMS: atom_id res chain seq x y z
N MET A 1 8.97 4.75 8.82
CA MET A 1 8.42 4.48 10.19
C MET A 1 6.93 4.23 10.08
N GLN A 2 6.39 3.24 10.80
CA GLN A 2 4.95 2.98 10.87
C GLN A 2 4.47 3.02 12.32
N LEU A 3 3.35 3.69 12.54
CA LEU A 3 2.64 3.76 13.81
C LEU A 3 1.28 3.08 13.62
N VAL A 4 0.92 2.18 14.53
CA VAL A 4 -0.42 1.58 14.58
C VAL A 4 -1.05 1.92 15.91
N VAL A 5 -2.28 2.43 15.86
CA VAL A 5 -3.10 2.70 17.03
C VAL A 5 -4.44 2.00 16.89
N TYR A 6 -5.10 1.74 18.02
CA TYR A 6 -6.39 1.07 18.08
C TYR A 6 -7.39 2.00 18.76
N PRO A 7 -8.01 2.95 18.02
CA PRO A 7 -8.95 3.90 18.61
C PRO A 7 -10.18 3.21 19.21
N LEU A 8 -10.53 2.03 18.68
CA LEU A 8 -11.59 1.14 19.19
C LEU A 8 -11.08 -0.30 19.11
N ASN A 9 -11.68 -1.22 19.87
CA ASN A 9 -11.28 -2.65 19.85
C ASN A 9 -11.45 -3.31 18.47
N THR A 10 -12.34 -2.77 17.64
CA THR A 10 -12.61 -3.27 16.28
C THR A 10 -11.90 -2.46 15.20
N LEU A 11 -11.27 -1.33 15.55
CA LEU A 11 -10.71 -0.38 14.58
C LEU A 11 -9.22 -0.22 14.81
N SER A 12 -8.43 -0.49 13.77
CA SER A 12 -7.02 -0.14 13.72
C SER A 12 -6.78 1.00 12.76
N TRP A 13 -5.89 1.91 13.14
CA TRP A 13 -5.42 3.00 12.32
C TRP A 13 -3.90 2.93 12.21
N GLN A 14 -3.41 2.73 11.00
CA GLN A 14 -1.99 2.68 10.69
C GLN A 14 -1.58 3.93 9.92
N VAL A 15 -0.51 4.58 10.35
CA VAL A 15 0.10 5.73 9.68
C VAL A 15 1.56 5.43 9.43
N GLY A 16 2.03 5.71 8.22
CA GLY A 16 3.41 5.46 7.79
C GLY A 16 4.00 6.70 7.16
N TYR A 17 5.29 6.94 7.42
CA TYR A 17 6.09 7.93 6.72
C TYR A 17 7.51 7.42 6.50
N ASP A 18 8.02 7.54 5.28
CA ASP A 18 9.41 7.25 4.95
C ASP A 18 10.08 8.44 4.28
N LYS A 19 11.36 8.62 4.62
CA LYS A 19 12.27 9.52 3.95
C LYS A 19 13.38 8.69 3.29
N ILE A 20 13.48 8.80 1.98
CA ILE A 20 14.61 8.27 1.21
C ILE A 20 15.48 9.48 0.85
N PHE A 21 16.68 9.53 1.39
CA PHE A 21 17.59 10.66 1.16
C PHE A 21 18.16 10.61 -0.26
N PRO A 22 18.15 11.73 -1.01
CA PRO A 22 18.64 11.75 -2.37
C PRO A 22 20.15 11.65 -2.43
N GLU A 23 20.65 10.80 -3.32
CA GLU A 23 22.07 10.64 -3.63
C GLU A 23 22.24 10.47 -5.15
N ALA A 24 22.78 11.50 -5.80
CA ALA A 24 22.73 11.65 -7.25
C ALA A 24 23.48 10.54 -8.01
N ASP A 25 24.58 10.05 -7.44
CA ASP A 25 25.44 9.02 -8.03
C ASP A 25 25.02 7.60 -7.60
N ALA A 26 23.97 7.47 -6.78
CA ALA A 26 23.41 6.20 -6.35
C ALA A 26 22.21 5.79 -7.24
N TYR A 27 21.86 4.50 -7.17
CA TYR A 27 20.75 3.93 -7.92
C TYR A 27 19.45 4.73 -7.72
N LYS A 28 18.86 5.20 -8.83
CA LYS A 28 17.64 6.02 -8.86
C LYS A 28 17.64 7.15 -7.81
N ASN A 29 18.73 7.93 -7.77
CA ASN A 29 18.88 9.06 -6.86
C ASN A 29 18.90 8.65 -5.37
N GLY A 30 19.38 7.46 -5.01
CA GLY A 30 19.40 6.98 -3.61
C GLY A 30 18.23 6.08 -3.22
N ALA A 31 17.49 5.55 -4.20
CA ALA A 31 16.45 4.56 -3.96
C ALA A 31 17.04 3.29 -3.35
N LEU A 32 16.27 2.62 -2.50
CA LEU A 32 16.70 1.39 -1.85
C LEU A 32 16.69 0.24 -2.86
N VAL A 33 17.88 -0.30 -3.14
CA VAL A 33 18.00 -1.56 -3.88
C VAL A 33 17.48 -2.67 -2.97
N THR A 34 16.24 -3.10 -3.16
CA THR A 34 15.69 -4.28 -2.48
C THR A 34 15.99 -5.50 -3.35
N PRO A 35 17.08 -6.26 -3.12
CA PRO A 35 17.38 -7.45 -3.91
C PRO A 35 16.22 -8.44 -3.78
N TYR A 36 15.51 -8.67 -4.89
CA TYR A 36 14.55 -9.77 -5.07
C TYR A 36 13.36 -9.86 -4.11
N ALA A 37 12.84 -8.74 -3.60
CA ALA A 37 11.51 -8.72 -2.97
C ALA A 37 10.37 -8.67 -4.02
N TYR A 38 10.46 -9.48 -5.09
CA TYR A 38 9.40 -9.63 -6.09
C TYR A 38 8.14 -10.31 -5.51
N LYS A 39 8.25 -10.89 -4.31
CA LYS A 39 7.19 -11.65 -3.62
C LYS A 39 7.05 -11.39 -2.11
N THR A 40 8.02 -10.72 -1.48
CA THR A 40 7.89 -10.33 -0.07
C THR A 40 7.22 -8.98 -0.02
N SER A 41 6.02 -8.92 0.57
CA SER A 41 5.39 -7.62 0.77
C SER A 41 6.26 -6.78 1.69
N SER A 42 6.83 -5.71 1.15
CA SER A 42 7.52 -4.66 1.91
C SER A 42 6.54 -3.75 2.66
N ASP A 43 5.23 -4.05 2.66
CA ASP A 43 4.19 -3.30 3.38
C ASP A 43 4.50 -3.09 4.86
N PRO A 44 5.09 -4.04 5.62
CA PRO A 44 5.40 -3.81 7.03
C PRO A 44 6.51 -2.78 7.26
N TYR A 45 7.33 -2.52 6.24
CA TYR A 45 8.56 -1.76 6.39
C TYR A 45 8.46 -0.35 5.80
N PHE A 46 7.57 -0.14 4.83
CA PHE A 46 7.46 1.12 4.09
C PHE A 46 6.03 1.62 3.94
N ALA A 47 5.86 2.93 4.01
CA ALA A 47 4.67 3.69 3.69
C ALA A 47 4.41 3.69 2.17
N LYS A 48 4.15 2.51 1.60
CA LYS A 48 4.03 2.34 0.15
C LYS A 48 2.60 2.32 -0.38
N PRO A 49 2.40 2.57 -1.69
CA PRO A 49 1.19 2.15 -2.38
C PRO A 49 1.05 0.63 -2.41
N TYR A 50 -0.20 0.16 -2.49
CA TYR A 50 -0.55 -1.24 -2.59
C TYR A 50 -0.20 -1.81 -3.97
N PHE A 51 -0.37 -1.03 -5.03
CA PHE A 51 -0.08 -1.46 -6.40
C PHE A 51 1.35 -1.17 -6.85
N THR A 52 2.07 -0.25 -6.17
CA THR A 52 3.41 0.20 -6.56
C THR A 52 4.41 0.13 -5.39
N SER A 53 5.62 -0.36 -5.63
CA SER A 53 6.65 -0.51 -4.58
C SER A 53 7.49 0.77 -4.41
N THR A 54 7.32 1.51 -3.30
CA THR A 54 8.08 2.73 -2.94
C THR A 54 9.61 2.63 -3.00
N PRO A 55 10.25 1.58 -2.46
CA PRO A 55 11.71 1.51 -2.35
C PRO A 55 12.43 1.58 -3.71
N MET A 56 11.73 1.21 -4.79
CA MET A 56 12.30 1.09 -6.13
C MET A 56 12.00 2.28 -7.03
N THR A 57 11.29 3.30 -6.55
CA THR A 57 10.74 4.35 -7.43
C THR A 57 11.61 5.60 -7.48
N GLY A 58 12.33 5.93 -6.42
CA GLY A 58 13.23 7.08 -6.35
C GLY A 58 13.48 7.53 -4.92
N ALA A 59 14.17 8.65 -4.76
CA ALA A 59 14.36 9.29 -3.45
C ALA A 59 13.39 10.44 -3.21
N GLY A 60 13.00 10.63 -1.95
CA GLY A 60 12.00 11.61 -1.56
C GLY A 60 11.20 11.17 -0.35
N ASN A 61 9.92 11.52 -0.33
CA ASN A 61 9.01 11.28 0.78
C ASN A 61 7.91 10.29 0.37
N ALA A 62 7.56 9.40 1.28
CA ALA A 62 6.42 8.50 1.13
C ALA A 62 5.55 8.57 2.38
N PHE A 63 4.24 8.59 2.20
CA PHE A 63 3.27 8.64 3.28
C PHE A 63 2.16 7.63 3.01
N SER A 64 1.62 7.03 4.08
CA SER A 64 0.44 6.19 3.99
C SER A 64 -0.42 6.32 5.24
N THR A 65 -1.72 6.20 5.09
CA THR A 65 -2.67 6.05 6.20
C THR A 65 -3.67 4.97 5.84
N GLN A 66 -3.95 4.06 6.77
CA GLN A 66 -4.86 2.95 6.57
C GLN A 66 -5.78 2.81 7.78
N LEU A 67 -7.09 2.71 7.52
CA LEU A 67 -8.08 2.31 8.49
C LEU A 67 -8.51 0.87 8.20
N THR A 68 -8.58 0.04 9.23
CA THR A 68 -9.07 -1.34 9.11
C THR A 68 -10.06 -1.61 10.24
N TRP A 69 -11.28 -1.94 9.86
CA TRP A 69 -12.40 -2.23 10.73
C TRP A 69 -12.77 -3.71 10.66
N SER A 70 -12.58 -4.42 11.76
CA SER A 70 -13.08 -5.77 11.99
C SER A 70 -14.50 -5.67 12.56
N TYR A 71 -15.48 -5.48 11.68
CA TYR A 71 -16.89 -5.30 12.07
C TYR A 71 -17.46 -6.52 12.80
N SER A 72 -17.03 -7.71 12.41
CA SER A 72 -17.36 -8.98 13.07
C SER A 72 -16.26 -10.01 12.80
N ASP A 73 -16.41 -11.21 13.36
CA ASP A 73 -15.50 -12.34 13.10
C ASP A 73 -15.47 -12.74 11.61
N LYS A 74 -16.46 -12.31 10.82
CA LYS A 74 -16.57 -12.61 9.40
C LYS A 74 -16.13 -11.47 8.51
N TRP A 75 -16.37 -10.22 8.91
CA TRP A 75 -16.18 -9.05 8.06
C TRP A 75 -14.96 -8.23 8.48
N THR A 76 -14.05 -8.02 7.54
CA THR A 76 -13.01 -7.00 7.62
C THR A 76 -13.20 -6.01 6.48
N LEU A 77 -13.24 -4.73 6.80
CA LEU A 77 -13.35 -3.64 5.84
C LEU A 77 -12.20 -2.67 6.06
N GLY A 78 -11.76 -1.99 5.03
CA GLY A 78 -10.75 -0.97 5.21
C GLY A 78 -10.53 -0.09 4.01
N SER A 79 -9.77 0.97 4.27
CA SER A 79 -9.34 1.91 3.26
C SER A 79 -7.90 2.31 3.52
N ARG A 80 -7.17 2.60 2.45
CA ARG A 80 -5.81 3.10 2.51
C ARG A 80 -5.65 4.26 1.54
N TYR A 81 -5.00 5.31 2.01
CA TYR A 81 -4.44 6.35 1.17
C TYR A 81 -2.92 6.24 1.23
N SER A 82 -2.26 6.38 0.09
CA SER A 82 -0.80 6.54 0.05
C SER A 82 -0.40 7.64 -0.92
N PHE A 83 0.71 8.29 -0.60
CA PHE A 83 1.26 9.40 -1.33
C PHE A 83 2.77 9.23 -1.50
N LEU A 84 3.23 9.43 -2.73
CA LEU A 84 4.66 9.38 -3.07
C LEU A 84 5.09 10.68 -3.75
N ASP A 85 5.97 11.40 -3.06
CA ASP A 85 6.72 12.52 -3.59
C ASP A 85 8.19 12.10 -3.72
N VAL A 86 8.49 11.33 -4.77
CA VAL A 86 9.84 10.82 -5.04
C VAL A 86 10.32 11.19 -6.43
N LYS A 87 11.63 11.36 -6.56
CA LYS A 87 12.32 11.67 -7.81
C LYS A 87 13.24 10.50 -8.20
N PRO A 88 13.10 9.93 -9.41
CA PRO A 88 13.96 8.84 -9.88
C PRO A 88 15.38 9.30 -10.24
N ALA A 89 15.59 10.61 -10.46
CA ALA A 89 16.88 11.24 -10.75
C ALA A 89 16.90 12.65 -10.14
N LYS A 90 18.09 13.22 -9.92
CA LYS A 90 18.27 14.55 -9.31
C LYS A 90 17.42 15.65 -9.98
N ASP A 91 17.43 15.67 -11.31
CA ASP A 91 16.75 16.69 -12.12
C ASP A 91 15.36 16.25 -12.62
N ALA A 92 14.90 15.07 -12.22
CA ALA A 92 13.56 14.60 -12.56
C ALA A 92 12.48 15.37 -11.79
N LYS A 93 11.32 15.52 -12.43
CA LYS A 93 10.10 15.92 -11.71
C LYS A 93 9.73 14.84 -10.70
N SER A 94 9.11 15.25 -9.59
CA SER A 94 8.52 14.31 -8.65
C SER A 94 7.42 13.52 -9.33
N ILE A 95 7.30 12.24 -8.98
CA ILE A 95 6.17 11.42 -9.42
C ILE A 95 4.85 11.92 -8.85
N ASN A 96 4.87 12.58 -7.67
CA ASN A 96 3.71 13.19 -7.02
C ASN A 96 2.44 12.31 -7.14
N GLN A 97 2.57 11.05 -6.74
CA GLN A 97 1.58 10.01 -6.98
C GLN A 97 0.68 9.83 -5.76
N SER A 98 -0.63 9.76 -5.98
CA SER A 98 -1.61 9.36 -4.96
C SER A 98 -2.22 8.02 -5.30
N GLU A 99 -2.47 7.18 -4.30
CA GLU A 99 -3.24 5.94 -4.44
C GLU A 99 -4.33 5.89 -3.37
N TYR A 100 -5.54 5.54 -3.80
CA TYR A 100 -6.70 5.32 -2.97
C TYR A 100 -7.13 3.87 -3.10
N LEU A 101 -7.25 3.16 -1.98
CA LEU A 101 -7.63 1.76 -1.93
C LEU A 101 -8.81 1.58 -0.98
N LEU A 102 -9.79 0.81 -1.43
CA LEU A 102 -10.85 0.23 -0.61
C LEU A 102 -10.70 -1.29 -0.64
N PHE A 103 -10.89 -1.93 0.50
CA PHE A 103 -10.86 -3.38 0.56
C PHE A 103 -11.89 -3.93 1.52
N ALA A 104 -12.35 -5.13 1.19
CA ALA A 104 -13.28 -5.90 1.99
C ALA A 104 -12.88 -7.37 1.97
N ARG A 105 -13.09 -8.05 3.09
CA ARG A 105 -12.93 -9.50 3.23
C ARG A 105 -14.11 -10.06 4.01
N TYR A 106 -14.66 -11.15 3.50
CA TYR A 106 -15.66 -11.96 4.18
C TYR A 106 -15.13 -13.38 4.36
N ASN A 107 -15.13 -13.86 5.60
CA ASN A 107 -14.85 -15.24 5.95
C ASN A 107 -16.16 -16.00 6.13
N PHE A 108 -16.32 -17.10 5.39
CA PHE A 108 -17.49 -17.95 5.51
C PHE A 108 -17.40 -18.78 6.81
N GLY A 109 -18.57 -19.14 7.36
CA GLY A 109 -18.67 -19.96 8.57
C GLY A 109 -19.27 -21.34 8.29
N ASN A 110 -19.46 -22.13 9.35
CA ASN A 110 -20.13 -23.43 9.32
C ASN A 110 -19.52 -24.40 8.29
N GLU A 111 -20.32 -24.95 7.38
CA GLU A 111 -19.90 -25.91 6.35
C GLU A 111 -18.87 -25.34 5.37
N LEU A 112 -18.75 -24.01 5.29
CA LEU A 112 -17.81 -23.29 4.44
C LEU A 112 -16.66 -22.67 5.24
N LYS A 113 -16.44 -23.10 6.48
CA LYS A 113 -15.29 -22.64 7.28
C LYS A 113 -13.98 -22.88 6.51
N GLY A 114 -13.09 -21.89 6.53
CA GLY A 114 -11.85 -21.89 5.75
C GLY A 114 -11.98 -21.18 4.40
N LEU A 115 -13.20 -21.06 3.85
CA LEU A 115 -13.45 -20.26 2.66
C LEU A 115 -13.49 -18.77 3.00
N SER A 116 -12.90 -17.95 2.14
CA SER A 116 -12.99 -16.50 2.20
C SER A 116 -13.02 -15.87 0.83
N ILE A 117 -13.75 -14.76 0.71
CA ILE A 117 -13.72 -13.87 -0.44
C ILE A 117 -13.17 -12.52 -0.01
N SER A 118 -12.34 -11.91 -0.84
CA SER A 118 -11.83 -10.57 -0.63
C SER A 118 -11.87 -9.79 -1.94
N ASP A 119 -12.05 -8.48 -1.81
CA ASP A 119 -12.01 -7.55 -2.91
C ASP A 119 -11.13 -6.35 -2.55
N TYR A 120 -10.32 -5.92 -3.51
CA TYR A 120 -9.41 -4.78 -3.41
C TYR A 120 -9.62 -3.89 -4.64
N PHE A 121 -10.26 -2.75 -4.44
CA PHE A 121 -10.46 -1.76 -5.48
C PHE A 121 -9.58 -0.55 -5.20
N GLY A 122 -8.86 -0.07 -6.19
CA GLY A 122 -8.13 1.17 -6.03
C GLY A 122 -7.81 1.92 -7.31
N ILE A 123 -7.45 3.18 -7.11
CA ILE A 123 -7.17 4.17 -8.14
C ILE A 123 -5.84 4.83 -7.80
N GLN A 124 -4.96 4.94 -8.79
CA GLN A 124 -3.67 5.60 -8.68
C GLN A 124 -3.59 6.74 -9.71
N THR A 125 -3.18 7.92 -9.24
CA THR A 125 -3.05 9.13 -10.06
C THR A 125 -1.65 9.74 -9.89
N SER A 126 -1.15 10.37 -10.95
CA SER A 126 0.10 11.14 -10.92
C SER A 126 0.09 12.16 -12.06
N PRO A 127 0.61 13.38 -11.85
CA PRO A 127 0.68 14.40 -12.89
C PRO A 127 1.67 14.07 -14.01
N LEU A 128 2.46 13.00 -13.87
CA LEU A 128 3.37 12.54 -14.93
C LEU A 128 2.65 11.70 -16.00
N TYR A 129 1.42 11.27 -15.75
CA TYR A 129 0.66 10.41 -16.65
C TYR A 129 -0.69 11.06 -16.98
N GLU A 130 -1.10 10.96 -18.25
CA GLU A 130 -2.38 11.50 -18.72
C GLU A 130 -3.59 10.67 -18.29
N ARG A 131 -3.36 9.46 -17.76
CA ARG A 131 -4.40 8.50 -17.40
C ARG A 131 -4.20 8.01 -15.98
N GLU A 132 -5.32 7.72 -15.35
CA GLU A 132 -5.37 7.07 -14.04
C GLU A 132 -5.23 5.56 -14.20
N PHE A 133 -4.60 4.92 -13.23
CA PHE A 133 -4.56 3.46 -13.14
C PHE A 133 -5.65 3.00 -12.17
N ILE A 134 -6.62 2.24 -12.67
CA ILE A 134 -7.75 1.71 -11.90
C ILE A 134 -7.64 0.20 -11.90
N GLN A 135 -7.76 -0.42 -10.72
CA GLN A 135 -7.70 -1.87 -10.61
C GLN A 135 -8.69 -2.38 -9.57
N ASN A 136 -9.32 -3.51 -9.91
CA ASN A 136 -10.10 -4.32 -9.00
C ASN A 136 -9.48 -5.73 -8.93
N ARG A 137 -9.31 -6.27 -7.72
CA ARG A 137 -8.79 -7.61 -7.48
C ARG A 137 -9.73 -8.37 -6.55
N VAL A 138 -10.50 -9.29 -7.13
CA VAL A 138 -11.29 -10.26 -6.37
C VAL A 138 -10.48 -11.52 -6.16
N GLN A 139 -10.40 -11.99 -4.93
CA GLN A 139 -9.73 -13.22 -4.55
C GLN A 139 -10.68 -14.12 -3.77
N LEU A 140 -10.77 -15.37 -4.21
CA LEU A 140 -11.36 -16.48 -3.45
C LEU A 140 -10.22 -17.33 -2.90
N ALA A 141 -10.24 -17.61 -1.61
CA ALA A 141 -9.23 -18.42 -0.94
C ALA A 141 -9.87 -19.44 -0.01
N TYR A 142 -9.29 -20.63 0.07
CA TYR A 142 -9.67 -21.68 1.00
C TYR A 142 -8.44 -22.12 1.80
N ASP A 143 -8.54 -22.04 3.12
CA ASP A 143 -7.51 -22.47 4.07
C ASP A 143 -8.00 -23.75 4.77
N PHE A 144 -7.20 -24.84 4.67
CA PHE A 144 -7.57 -26.21 5.09
C PHE A 144 -7.36 -26.44 6.59
#